data_AF-A0AAW6EV44-F1
#
_entry.id   AF-A0AAW6EV44-F1
#
_cell.length_a   1.000
_cell.length_b   1.000
_cell.length_c   1.000
_cell.angle_alpha   90.00
_cell.angle_beta   90.00
_cell.angle_gamma   90.00
#
_symmetry.space_group_name_H-M   'P 1'
#
loop_
_entity.id
_entity.type
_entity.pdbx_description
1 polymer ?
#
loop_
_entity_poly.entity_id
_entity_poly.type
_entity_poly.pdbx_seq_one_letter_code
_entity_poly.pdbx_strand_id
1 'polypeptide(L)' 'MLDFKKIKYYYDNKLWTKEMVKNAVKVNKITEEQYKEITNEDYTV' A
#
# COMPACT_ATOMS: atom_id res chain seq x y z
N MET A 1 -0.47 6.75 -14.08
CA MET A 1 -0.43 5.47 -13.32
C MET A 1 -0.45 5.76 -11.82
N LEU A 2 -1.00 4.82 -11.05
CA LEU A 2 -0.94 4.77 -9.59
C LEU A 2 0.27 3.89 -9.28
N ASP A 3 1.38 4.53 -8.98
CA ASP A 3 2.67 3.88 -8.76
C ASP A 3 2.94 3.75 -7.26
N PHE A 4 3.79 2.81 -6.87
CA PHE A 4 4.24 2.57 -5.49
C PHE A 4 4.52 3.88 -4.71
N LYS A 5 5.24 4.82 -5.34
CA LYS A 5 5.58 6.12 -4.73
C LYS A 5 4.35 6.93 -4.32
N LYS A 6 3.28 6.92 -5.12
CA LYS A 6 2.04 7.64 -4.79
C LYS A 6 1.32 6.97 -3.63
N ILE A 7 1.26 5.65 -3.61
CA ILE A 7 0.61 4.91 -2.51
C ILE A 7 1.37 5.12 -1.21
N LYS A 8 2.71 5.06 -1.25
CA LYS A 8 3.55 5.41 -0.11
C LYS A 8 3.30 6.85 0.35
N TYR A 9 3.26 7.82 -0.57
CA TYR A 9 2.94 9.21 -0.25
C TYR A 9 1.57 9.35 0.41
N TYR A 10 0.53 8.71 -0.13
CA TYR A 10 -0.81 8.77 0.45
C TYR A 10 -0.88 8.14 1.84
N TYR A 11 -0.19 7.03 2.07
CA TYR A 11 -0.12 6.40 3.38
C TYR A 11 0.65 7.28 4.39
N ASP A 12 1.80 7.81 3.99
CA ASP A 12 2.68 8.66 4.80
C ASP A 12 1.96 9.97 5.23
N ASN A 13 1.19 10.55 4.31
CA ASN A 13 0.35 11.73 4.56
C ASN A 13 -0.97 11.39 5.28
N LYS A 14 -1.16 10.16 5.74
CA LYS A 14 -2.40 9.67 6.40
C LYS A 14 -3.66 9.86 5.55
N LEU A 15 -3.52 9.98 4.24
CA LEU A 15 -4.63 10.06 3.29
C LEU A 15 -5.22 8.67 3.03
N TRP A 16 -4.39 7.63 3.15
CA TRP A 16 -4.79 6.24 2.96
C TRP A 16 -4.60 5.44 4.24
N THR A 17 -5.58 4.58 4.55
CA THR A 17 -5.49 3.60 5.62
C THR A 17 -4.77 2.34 5.14
N LYS A 18 -4.32 1.50 6.07
CA LYS A 18 -3.73 0.19 5.77
C LYS A 18 -4.65 -0.66 4.87
N GLU A 19 -5.96 -0.61 5.09
CA GLU A 19 -6.95 -1.31 4.25
C GLU A 19 -6.95 -0.82 2.80
N MET A 20 -6.76 0.48 2.56
CA MET A 20 -6.61 1.02 1.20
C MET A 20 -5.33 0.53 0.54
N VAL A 21 -4.23 0.44 1.29
CA VAL A 21 -2.96 -0.13 0.80
C VAL A 21 -3.13 -1.64 0.52
N LYS A 22 -3.87 -2.39 1.34
CA LYS A 22 -4.23 -3.80 1.06
C LYS A 22 -5.04 -3.93 -0.22
N ASN A 23 -6.02 -3.04 -0.44
CA ASN A 23 -6.80 -3.05 -1.68
C ASN A 23 -5.93 -2.78 -2.90
N ALA A 24 -4.88 -1.95 -2.78
CA ALA A 24 -3.91 -1.75 -3.86
C ALA A 24 -3.12 -3.03 -4.20
N VAL A 25 -2.86 -3.90 -3.22
CA VAL A 25 -2.32 -5.25 -3.48
C VAL A 25 -3.35 -6.08 -4.24
N LYS A 26 -4.61 -6.11 -3.78
CA LYS A 26 -5.70 -6.88 -4.42
C LYS A 26 -5.96 -6.49 -5.88
N VAL A 27 -5.81 -5.21 -6.22
CA VAL A 27 -5.96 -4.72 -7.60
C VAL A 27 -4.65 -4.74 -8.41
N ASN A 28 -3.63 -5.47 -7.93
CA ASN A 28 -2.32 -5.62 -8.56
C ASN A 28 -1.63 -4.28 -8.88
N LYS A 29 -1.82 -3.26 -8.04
CA LYS A 29 -1.10 -1.98 -8.14
C LYS A 29 0.25 -2.02 -7.43
N ILE A 30 0.35 -2.83 -6.38
CA ILE A 30 1.57 -3.08 -5.62
C ILE A 30 1.65 -4.56 -5.25
N THR A 31 2.83 -5.03 -4.86
CA THR A 31 3.04 -6.37 -4.31
C THR A 31 2.87 -6.41 -2.79
N GLU A 32 2.76 -7.60 -2.22
CA GLU A 32 2.74 -7.82 -0.76
C GLU A 32 4.03 -7.30 -0.09
N GLU A 33 5.18 -7.42 -0.76
CA GLU A 33 6.46 -6.87 -0.31
C GLU A 33 6.41 -5.33 -0.23
N GLN A 34 5.81 -4.69 -1.24
CA GLN A 34 5.62 -3.25 -1.26
C GLN A 34 4.61 -2.79 -0.20
N TYR A 35 3.56 -3.56 0.06
CA TYR A 35 2.66 -3.30 1.18
C TYR A 35 3.42 -3.30 2.51
N LYS A 36 4.29 -4.29 2.71
CA LYS A 36 5.14 -4.37 3.90
C LYS A 36 6.12 -3.20 4.00
N GLU A 37 6.70 -2.76 2.88
CA GLU A 37 7.57 -1.58 2.88
C GLU A 37 6.82 -0.29 3.25
N ILE A 38 5.58 -0.12 2.80
CA ILE A 38 4.75 1.05 3.09
C ILE A 38 4.24 1.04 4.54
N THR A 39 3.68 -0.10 4.97
CA THR A 39 2.95 -0.21 6.24
C THR A 39 3.81 -0.67 7.41
N ASN A 40 5.00 -1.21 7.13
CA ASN A 40 5.84 -1.93 8.07
C ASN A 40 5.14 -3.15 8.72
N GLU A 41 4.09 -3.66 8.08
CA GLU A 41 3.35 -4.83 8.54
C GLU A 41 3.30 -5.91 7.44
N ASP A 42 3.30 -7.16 7.88
CA ASP A 42 3.08 -8.28 6.97
C ASP A 42 1.66 -8.20 6.37
N TYR A 43 1.58 -8.42 5.06
CA TYR A 43 0.30 -8.50 4.38
C TYR A 43 -0.43 -9.75 4.85
N THR A 44 -1.46 -9.56 5.66
CA THR A 44 -2.39 -10.62 6.09
C THR A 44 -3.63 -10.59 5.21
N VAL A 45 -3.97 -11.72 4.58
CA VAL A 45 -5.13 -11.85 3.69
C VAL A 45 -6.45 -11.65 4.43
#